data_AF-A0A7S0Y666-F1
#
_entry.id   AF-A0A7S0Y666-F1
#
_cell.length_a   1.000
_cell.length_b   1.000
_cell.length_c   1.000
_cell.angle_alpha   90.00
_cell.angle_beta   90.00
_cell.angle_gamma   90.00
#
_symmetry.space_group_name_H-M   'P 1'
#
loop_
_entity.id
_entity.type
_entity.pdbx_description
1 polymer ?
#
loop_
_entity_poly.entity_id
_entity_poly.type
_entity_poly.pdbx_seq_one_letter_code
_entity_poly.pdbx_strand_id
1 'polypeptide(L)'
;RIFGTMIHMKLQTFADEIKPLGDLMTQATLDIYGTITTELLPTPLKSHYIYNMRDLGKVFQGVLRADPQFVDSKDAMTRLWVHECFRVFHDRLIDEPDRAWFTKIMDEKLTNLFQATWKQLFG
;
A
#
# COMPACT_ATOMS: atom_id res chain seq x y z
N ARG A 1 -10.66 6.82 -8.54
CA ARG A 1 -10.72 8.14 -9.22
C ARG A 1 -9.98 9.24 -8.44
N ILE A 2 -10.34 9.58 -7.20
CA ILE A 2 -9.69 10.68 -6.44
C ILE A 2 -8.20 10.42 -6.15
N PHE A 3 -7.87 9.28 -5.53
CA PHE A 3 -6.49 8.94 -5.16
C PHE A 3 -5.55 8.79 -6.37
N GLY A 4 -6.04 8.17 -7.45
CA GLY A 4 -5.31 8.04 -8.72
C GLY A 4 -4.91 9.40 -9.30
N THR A 5 -5.81 10.39 -9.30
CA THR A 5 -5.48 11.74 -9.78
C THR A 5 -4.40 12.39 -8.92
N MET A 6 -4.49 12.31 -7.58
CA MET A 6 -3.49 12.91 -6.69
C MET A 6 -2.10 12.30 -6.88
N ILE A 7 -2.01 10.97 -6.98
CA ILE A 7 -0.72 10.31 -7.15
C ILE A 7 -0.13 10.58 -8.54
N HIS A 8 -0.95 10.60 -9.60
CA HIS A 8 -0.47 10.96 -10.94
C HIS A 8 0.11 12.36 -11.01
N MET A 9 -0.50 13.33 -10.33
CA MET A 9 0.04 14.69 -10.25
C MET A 9 1.39 14.70 -9.53
N LYS A 10 1.53 13.97 -8.41
CA LYS A 10 2.79 13.85 -7.68
C LYS A 10 3.89 13.20 -8.53
N LEU A 11 3.57 12.12 -9.24
CA LEU A 11 4.55 11.36 -10.00
C LEU A 11 5.05 12.09 -11.25
N GLN A 12 4.43 13.22 -11.66
CA GLN A 12 4.97 14.04 -12.76
C GLN A 12 6.37 14.59 -12.47
N THR A 13 6.74 14.76 -11.20
CA THR A 13 8.07 15.25 -10.80
C THR A 13 9.12 14.14 -10.68
N PHE A 14 8.76 12.89 -11.00
CA PHE A 14 9.63 11.72 -10.91
C PHE A 14 10.02 11.21 -12.30
N ALA A 15 10.99 10.29 -12.35
CA ALA A 15 11.39 9.62 -13.58
C ALA A 15 10.20 8.93 -14.27
N ASP A 16 10.21 8.89 -15.60
CA ASP A 16 9.11 8.36 -16.40
C ASP A 16 8.76 6.91 -16.06
N GLU A 17 9.75 6.13 -15.64
CA GLU A 17 9.57 4.75 -15.22
C GLU A 17 8.72 4.61 -13.95
N ILE A 18 8.66 5.62 -13.08
CA ILE A 18 7.89 5.59 -11.82
C ILE A 18 6.43 5.94 -12.08
N LYS A 19 6.12 6.74 -13.11
CA LYS A 19 4.77 7.27 -13.37
C LYS A 19 3.69 6.17 -13.48
N PRO A 20 3.91 5.03 -14.17
CA PRO A 20 2.94 3.94 -14.24
C PRO A 20 2.60 3.31 -12.88
N LEU A 21 3.46 3.44 -11.87
CA LEU A 21 3.20 2.91 -10.53
C LEU A 21 2.00 3.60 -9.87
N GLY A 22 1.60 4.81 -10.30
CA GLY A 22 0.45 5.51 -9.75
C GLY A 22 -0.86 4.72 -9.89
N ASP A 23 -1.12 4.17 -11.07
CA ASP A 23 -2.28 3.32 -11.32
C ASP A 23 -2.20 2.00 -10.56
N LEU A 24 -1.01 1.35 -10.56
CA LEU A 24 -0.78 0.08 -9.87
C LEU A 24 -0.98 0.20 -8.35
N MET A 25 -0.40 1.23 -7.72
CA MET A 25 -0.59 1.53 -6.30
C MET A 25 -2.04 1.85 -5.99
N THR A 26 -2.72 2.58 -6.89
CA THR A 26 -4.15 2.90 -6.71
C THR A 26 -4.99 1.63 -6.70
N GLN A 27 -4.82 0.76 -7.70
CA GLN A 27 -5.54 -0.50 -7.79
C GLN A 27 -5.23 -1.41 -6.60
N ALA A 28 -3.94 -1.63 -6.30
CA ALA A 28 -3.51 -2.50 -5.21
C ALA A 28 -4.06 -2.05 -3.85
N THR A 29 -4.04 -0.74 -3.57
CA THR A 29 -4.52 -0.19 -2.30
C THR A 29 -6.03 -0.36 -2.15
N LEU A 30 -6.80 -0.20 -3.25
CA LEU A 30 -8.25 -0.44 -3.25
C LEU A 30 -8.58 -1.91 -3.03
N ASP A 31 -7.85 -2.81 -3.69
CA ASP A 31 -8.02 -4.25 -3.51
C ASP A 31 -7.71 -4.67 -2.07
N ILE A 32 -6.57 -4.24 -1.51
CA ILE A 32 -6.16 -4.54 -0.13
C ILE A 32 -7.23 -4.05 0.84
N TYR A 33 -7.70 -2.82 0.68
CA TYR A 33 -8.77 -2.28 1.53
C TYR A 33 -10.06 -3.09 1.41
N GLY A 34 -10.47 -3.45 0.19
CA GLY A 34 -11.63 -4.30 -0.05
C GLY A 34 -11.53 -5.61 0.71
N THR A 35 -10.41 -6.34 0.52
CA THR A 35 -10.14 -7.61 1.19
C THR A 35 -10.12 -7.48 2.72
N ILE A 36 -9.51 -6.43 3.27
CA ILE A 36 -9.53 -6.18 4.72
C ILE A 36 -10.94 -5.98 5.22
N THR A 37 -11.74 -5.15 4.55
CA THR A 37 -13.10 -4.85 5.00
C THR A 37 -14.05 -6.05 4.90
N THR A 38 -13.75 -7.04 4.05
CA THR A 38 -14.54 -8.27 3.92
C THR A 38 -14.10 -9.38 4.85
N GLU A 39 -12.79 -9.56 5.05
CA GLU A 39 -12.22 -10.70 5.80
C GLU A 39 -11.99 -10.38 7.28
N LEU A 40 -11.61 -9.14 7.62
CA LEU A 40 -11.33 -8.73 9.00
C LEU A 40 -12.55 -8.04 9.63
N LEU A 41 -13.60 -8.83 9.85
CA LEU A 41 -14.81 -8.33 10.48
C LEU A 41 -14.58 -7.98 11.96
N PRO A 42 -15.11 -6.85 12.44
CA PRO A 42 -14.95 -6.46 13.82
C PRO A 42 -15.67 -7.44 14.75
N THR A 43 -14.94 -7.96 15.72
CA THR A 43 -15.50 -8.73 16.84
C THR A 43 -15.34 -7.93 18.14
N PRO A 44 -16.04 -8.26 19.24
CA PRO A 44 -15.84 -7.59 20.52
C PRO A 44 -14.38 -7.57 20.98
N LEU A 45 -13.60 -8.62 20.66
CA LEU A 45 -12.17 -8.74 20.97
C LEU A 45 -11.27 -7.95 20.00
N LYS A 46 -11.74 -7.70 18.76
CA LYS A 46 -11.00 -7.03 17.67
C LYS A 46 -11.73 -5.78 17.16
N SER A 47 -12.35 -5.02 18.06
CA SER A 47 -13.17 -3.86 17.71
C SER A 47 -12.41 -2.72 17.02
N HIS A 48 -11.08 -2.69 17.18
CA HIS A 48 -10.19 -1.71 16.55
C HIS A 48 -9.83 -2.05 15.09
N TYR A 49 -10.30 -3.19 14.54
CA TYR A 49 -10.10 -3.59 13.14
C TYR A 49 -11.05 -2.87 12.17
N ILE A 50 -11.60 -1.71 12.57
CA ILE A 50 -12.50 -0.92 11.74
C ILE A 50 -11.66 -0.02 10.83
N TYR A 51 -11.77 -0.28 9.52
CA TYR A 51 -11.14 0.52 8.48
C TYR A 51 -12.18 1.34 7.74
N ASN A 52 -11.81 2.55 7.35
CA ASN A 52 -12.67 3.43 6.55
C ASN A 52 -11.87 4.15 5.45
N MET A 53 -12.57 4.94 4.63
CA MET A 53 -11.94 5.66 3.50
C MET A 53 -10.83 6.64 3.92
N ARG A 54 -10.77 7.09 5.18
CA ARG A 54 -9.67 7.91 5.67
C ARG A 54 -8.35 7.14 5.71
N ASP A 55 -8.41 5.83 5.91
CA ASP A 55 -7.22 4.98 5.98
C ASP A 55 -6.55 4.85 4.60
N LEU A 56 -7.34 4.69 3.54
CA LEU A 56 -6.87 4.85 2.17
C LEU A 56 -6.13 6.19 1.99
N GLY A 57 -6.75 7.28 2.48
CA GLY A 57 -6.14 8.60 2.46
C GLY A 57 -4.80 8.70 3.18
N LYS A 58 -4.62 8.00 4.31
CA LYS A 58 -3.35 7.98 5.04
C LYS A 58 -2.23 7.30 4.25
N VAL A 59 -2.53 6.23 3.51
CA VAL A 59 -1.55 5.54 2.65
C VAL A 59 -1.06 6.51 1.58
N PHE A 60 -1.97 7.12 0.83
CA PHE A 60 -1.60 8.07 -0.22
C PHE A 60 -0.93 9.32 0.35
N GLN A 61 -1.36 9.84 1.50
CA GLN A 61 -0.67 10.96 2.14
C GLN A 61 0.79 10.64 2.47
N GLY A 62 1.10 9.41 2.88
CA GLY A 62 2.48 8.96 3.08
C GLY A 62 3.27 8.95 1.78
N VAL A 63 2.74 8.31 0.74
CA VAL A 63 3.39 8.25 -0.58
C VAL A 63 3.57 9.63 -1.21
N LEU A 64 2.60 10.53 -1.06
CA LEU A 64 2.66 11.91 -1.58
C LEU A 64 3.77 12.76 -0.95
N ARG A 65 4.33 12.34 0.19
CA ARG A 65 5.49 12.97 0.84
C ARG A 65 6.83 12.48 0.29
N ALA A 66 6.84 11.55 -0.66
CA ALA A 66 8.07 11.11 -1.34
C ALA A 66 8.83 12.30 -1.93
N ASP A 67 10.14 12.29 -1.79
CA ASP A 67 11.03 13.26 -2.44
C ASP A 67 11.78 12.56 -3.59
N PRO A 68 11.74 13.09 -4.82
CA PRO A 68 12.49 12.51 -5.95
C PRO A 68 14.00 12.35 -5.70
N GLN A 69 14.59 13.13 -4.78
CA GLN A 69 16.01 13.00 -4.43
C GLN A 69 16.32 11.73 -3.62
N PHE A 70 15.33 11.19 -2.91
CA PHE A 70 15.50 9.99 -2.06
C PHE A 70 14.74 8.78 -2.60
N VAL A 71 13.74 8.99 -3.45
CA VAL A 71 12.89 7.97 -4.06
C VAL A 71 13.01 8.09 -5.57
N ASP A 72 14.10 7.55 -6.09
CA ASP A 72 14.58 7.77 -7.46
C ASP A 72 14.35 6.58 -8.41
N SER A 73 13.88 5.45 -7.89
CA SER A 73 13.67 4.21 -8.64
C SER A 73 12.29 3.61 -8.38
N LYS A 74 11.84 2.76 -9.32
CA LYS A 74 10.62 1.96 -9.14
C LYS A 74 10.61 1.21 -7.82
N ASP A 75 11.71 0.54 -7.48
CA ASP A 75 11.81 -0.28 -6.28
C ASP A 75 11.75 0.58 -5.01
N ALA A 76 12.36 1.77 -5.00
CA ALA A 76 12.27 2.70 -3.88
C ALA A 76 10.81 3.20 -3.67
N MET A 77 10.12 3.55 -4.76
CA MET A 77 8.72 3.98 -4.69
C MET A 77 7.80 2.85 -4.23
N THR A 78 7.99 1.64 -4.75
CA THR A 78 7.23 0.45 -4.34
C THR A 78 7.47 0.14 -2.86
N ARG A 79 8.72 0.17 -2.38
CA ARG A 79 9.04 -0.01 -0.95
C ARG A 79 8.32 1.02 -0.08
N LEU A 80 8.33 2.30 -0.46
CA LEU A 80 7.64 3.34 0.28
C LEU A 80 6.13 3.06 0.36
N TRP A 81 5.51 2.67 -0.75
CA TRP A 81 4.10 2.30 -0.76
C TRP A 81 3.80 1.10 0.14
N VAL A 82 4.61 0.03 0.06
CA VAL A 82 4.49 -1.14 0.96
C VAL A 82 4.58 -0.70 2.41
N HIS A 83 5.58 0.12 2.76
CA HIS A 83 5.74 0.66 4.11
C HIS A 83 4.49 1.39 4.59
N GLU A 84 3.91 2.26 3.76
CA GLU A 84 2.70 2.99 4.11
C GLU A 84 1.48 2.08 4.28
N CYS A 85 1.35 1.02 3.47
CA CYS A 85 0.32 0.00 3.67
C CYS A 85 0.48 -0.73 5.01
N PHE A 86 1.71 -1.12 5.37
CA PHE A 86 1.98 -1.74 6.67
C PHE A 86 1.64 -0.80 7.83
N ARG A 87 2.14 0.44 7.78
CA ARG A 87 1.89 1.46 8.80
C ARG A 87 0.40 1.74 9.03
N VAL A 88 -0.41 1.74 7.97
CA VAL A 88 -1.83 2.09 8.06
C VAL A 88 -2.70 0.91 8.46
N PHE A 89 -2.41 -0.28 7.92
CA PHE A 89 -3.24 -1.47 8.08
C PHE A 89 -2.62 -2.49 9.04
N HIS A 90 -1.40 -2.95 8.75
CA HIS A 90 -0.74 -4.02 9.49
C HIS A 90 -0.49 -3.67 10.96
N ASP A 91 -0.07 -2.44 11.27
CA ASP A 91 0.25 -2.02 12.65
C ASP A 91 -0.94 -2.10 13.63
N ARG A 92 -2.19 -2.19 13.12
CA ARG A 92 -3.39 -2.38 13.94
C ARG A 92 -3.68 -3.84 14.26
N LEU A 93 -3.03 -4.78 13.56
CA LEU A 93 -3.24 -6.20 13.75
C LEU A 93 -2.48 -6.66 15.00
N ILE A 94 -3.18 -7.37 15.87
CA ILE A 94 -2.62 -7.85 17.15
C ILE A 94 -2.21 -9.32 17.09
N ASP A 95 -2.91 -10.11 16.27
CA ASP A 95 -2.71 -11.54 16.18
C ASP A 95 -1.72 -11.88 15.07
N GLU A 96 -0.77 -12.78 15.38
CA GLU A 96 0.23 -13.24 14.42
C GLU A 96 -0.39 -13.87 13.15
N PRO A 97 -1.48 -14.66 13.24
CA PRO A 97 -2.19 -15.12 12.04
C PRO A 97 -2.67 -14.00 11.13
N ASP A 98 -3.22 -12.91 11.68
CA ASP A 98 -3.74 -11.79 10.88
C ASP A 98 -2.57 -11.02 10.22
N ARG A 99 -1.45 -10.86 10.95
CA ARG A 99 -0.22 -10.24 10.43
C ARG A 99 0.39 -11.04 9.28
N ALA A 100 0.48 -12.35 9.44
CA ALA A 100 0.95 -13.26 8.40
C ALA A 100 0.02 -13.25 7.18
N TRP A 101 -1.29 -13.23 7.40
CA TRP A 101 -2.30 -13.10 6.35
C TRP A 101 -2.14 -11.80 5.56
N PHE A 102 -1.96 -10.67 6.23
CA PHE A 102 -1.75 -9.38 5.55
C PHE A 102 -0.46 -9.39 4.73
N THR A 103 0.63 -9.94 5.29
CA THR A 103 1.91 -10.07 4.58
C THR A 103 1.76 -10.89 3.31
N LYS A 104 0.99 -11.99 3.35
CA LYS A 104 0.68 -12.81 2.18
C LYS A 104 -0.10 -12.03 1.12
N ILE A 105 -1.12 -11.27 1.51
CA ILE A 105 -1.87 -10.41 0.58
C ILE A 105 -0.93 -9.40 -0.08
N MET A 106 -0.03 -8.79 0.68
CA MET A 106 0.93 -7.85 0.11
C MET A 106 1.83 -8.51 -0.94
N ASP A 107 2.39 -9.68 -0.62
CA ASP A 107 3.25 -10.42 -1.54
C ASP A 107 2.52 -10.84 -2.83
N GLU A 108 1.26 -11.24 -2.71
CA GLU A 108 0.38 -11.52 -3.86
C GLU A 108 0.17 -10.26 -4.73
N LYS A 109 -0.02 -9.08 -4.14
CA LYS A 109 -0.17 -7.82 -4.90
C LYS A 109 1.14 -7.40 -5.58
N LEU A 110 2.28 -7.56 -4.90
CA LEU A 110 3.59 -7.28 -5.48
C LEU A 110 3.86 -8.18 -6.69
N THR A 111 3.59 -9.46 -6.57
CA THR A 111 3.79 -10.42 -7.66
C THR A 111 2.87 -10.15 -8.85
N ASN A 112 1.57 -9.95 -8.58
CA ASN A 112 0.56 -9.88 -9.64
C ASN A 112 0.48 -8.52 -10.35
N LEU A 113 0.72 -7.42 -9.64
CA LEU A 113 0.55 -6.06 -10.19
C LEU A 113 1.88 -5.39 -10.50
N PHE A 114 2.91 -5.61 -9.68
CA PHE A 114 4.20 -4.93 -9.78
C PHE A 114 5.28 -5.80 -10.42
N GLN A 115 5.04 -7.09 -10.62
CA GLN A 115 6.03 -8.08 -11.09
C GLN A 115 7.31 -8.04 -10.22
N ALA A 116 7.14 -7.72 -8.93
CA ALA A 116 8.20 -7.59 -7.96
C ALA A 116 8.05 -8.66 -6.89
N THR A 117 9.15 -9.08 -6.28
CA THR A 117 9.14 -10.05 -5.17
C THR A 117 9.58 -9.40 -3.88
N TRP A 118 9.11 -9.92 -2.74
CA TRP A 118 9.57 -9.45 -1.43
C TRP A 118 11.10 -9.48 -1.30
N LYS A 119 11.73 -10.55 -1.80
CA LYS A 119 13.19 -10.71 -1.79
C LYS A 119 13.91 -9.65 -2.62
N GLN A 120 13.36 -9.25 -3.75
CA GLN A 120 13.95 -8.17 -4.55
C GLN A 120 13.90 -6.83 -3.81
N LEU A 121 12.79 -6.55 -3.12
CA LEU A 121 12.57 -5.24 -2.51
C LEU A 121 13.31 -5.08 -1.18
N PHE A 122 13.39 -6.14 -0.37
CA PHE A 122 13.87 -6.09 1.02
C PHE A 122 15.01 -7.06 1.36
N GLY A 123 15.45 -7.86 0.39
CA GLY A 123 16.53 -8.85 0.57
C GLY A 123 17.90 -8.39 0.10
#